data_AF-A0A6G0UJK4-F1
#
_entry.id   AF-A0A6G0UJK4-F1
#
_cell.length_a   1.000
_cell.length_b   1.000
_cell.length_c   1.000
_cell.angle_alpha   90.00
_cell.angle_beta   90.00
_cell.angle_gamma   90.00
#
_symmetry.space_group_name_H-M   'P 1'
#
loop_
_entity.id
_entity.type
_entity.pdbx_description
1 polymer ?
#
loop_
_entity_poly.entity_id
_entity_poly.type
_entity_poly.pdbx_seq_one_letter_code
_entity_poly.pdbx_strand_id
1 'polypeptide(L)'
;MKYFFGDIPELEQIMSNMLPATNLLRKTASKMVELDLSNEELGGLIGLMYYSQLEQYPTMCTEIRKKTEAQMISEFHGNMISKYGVYQGGLRYTKILSLILDFEVGF
;
A
#
# COMPACT_ATOMS: atom_id res chain seq x y z
N MET A 1 19.19 -24.93 10.33
CA MET A 1 19.65 -24.26 11.57
C MET A 1 18.41 -24.06 12.44
N LYS A 2 18.24 -24.85 13.52
CA LYS A 2 17.14 -24.67 14.47
C LYS A 2 17.62 -23.67 15.52
N TYR A 3 17.05 -22.47 15.56
CA TYR A 3 17.34 -21.54 16.64
C TYR A 3 16.62 -22.03 17.90
N PHE A 4 17.39 -22.54 18.86
CA PHE A 4 16.92 -22.75 20.23
C PHE A 4 16.97 -21.41 20.96
N PHE A 5 15.88 -20.66 20.87
CA PHE A 5 15.58 -19.66 21.89
C PHE A 5 14.94 -20.45 23.03
N GLY A 6 15.65 -20.60 24.14
CA GLY A 6 15.06 -21.15 25.35
C GLY A 6 13.82 -20.35 25.74
N ASP A 7 12.89 -21.02 26.39
CA ASP A 7 11.54 -20.58 26.78
C ASP A 7 11.52 -19.15 27.37
N ILE A 8 11.49 -18.14 26.50
CA ILE A 8 11.19 -16.75 26.85
C ILE A 8 9.85 -16.47 26.18
N PRO A 9 8.72 -16.69 26.89
CA PRO A 9 7.37 -16.55 26.33
C PRO A 9 7.14 -15.18 25.67
N GLU A 10 7.81 -14.15 26.17
CA GLU A 10 7.77 -12.79 25.62
C GLU A 10 8.41 -12.70 24.23
N LEU A 11 9.51 -13.43 23.97
CA LEU A 11 10.16 -13.48 22.66
C LEU A 11 9.32 -14.27 21.64
N GLU A 12 8.73 -15.39 22.05
CA GLU A 12 7.79 -16.13 21.20
C GLU A 12 6.56 -15.29 20.86
N GLN A 13 6.03 -14.53 21.82
CA GLN A 13 4.89 -13.65 21.62
C GLN A 13 5.24 -12.44 20.73
N ILE A 14 6.42 -11.83 20.92
CA ILE A 14 6.92 -10.78 20.03
C ILE A 14 7.10 -11.32 18.61
N MET A 15 7.70 -12.50 18.44
CA MET A 15 7.87 -13.12 17.13
C MET A 15 6.52 -13.48 16.48
N SER A 16 5.57 -14.01 17.23
CA SER A 16 4.21 -14.30 16.76
C SER A 16 3.49 -13.04 16.28
N ASN A 17 3.73 -11.89 16.93
CA ASN A 17 3.11 -10.62 16.56
C ASN A 17 3.84 -9.91 15.40
N MET A 18 5.18 -10.02 15.32
CA MET A 18 5.97 -9.32 14.30
C MET A 18 6.13 -10.09 12.99
N LEU A 19 6.08 -11.43 13.01
CA LEU A 19 6.26 -12.27 11.82
C LEU A 19 5.20 -12.01 10.73
N PRO A 20 3.89 -11.84 11.05
CA PRO A 20 2.89 -11.48 10.06
C PRO A 20 3.17 -10.14 9.38
N ALA A 21 3.46 -9.09 10.17
CA ALA A 21 3.76 -7.76 9.66
C ALA A 21 5.02 -7.74 8.78
N THR A 22 6.08 -8.45 9.18
CA THR A 22 7.31 -8.54 8.36
C THR A 22 7.13 -9.35 7.09
N ASN A 23 6.32 -10.41 7.09
CA ASN A 23 5.99 -11.15 5.88
C ASN A 23 5.14 -10.32 4.91
N LEU A 24 4.20 -9.54 5.44
CA LEU A 24 3.40 -8.62 4.64
C LEU A 24 4.27 -7.55 3.97
N LEU A 25 5.12 -6.87 4.74
CA LEU A 25 6.06 -5.88 4.21
C LEU A 25 6.94 -6.46 3.11
N ARG A 26 7.47 -7.67 3.31
CA ARG A 26 8.29 -8.37 2.31
C ARG A 26 7.51 -8.67 1.03
N LYS A 27 6.28 -9.18 1.15
CA LYS A 27 5.40 -9.49 0.01
C LYS A 27 5.10 -8.22 -0.79
N THR A 28 4.71 -7.14 -0.12
CA THR A 28 4.38 -5.86 -0.78
C THR A 28 5.61 -5.26 -1.45
N ALA A 29 6.77 -5.25 -0.78
CA ALA A 29 8.02 -4.78 -1.37
C ALA A 29 8.41 -5.60 -2.61
N SER A 30 8.25 -6.92 -2.58
CA SER A 30 8.55 -7.78 -3.74
C SER A 30 7.65 -7.45 -4.93
N LYS A 31 6.35 -7.22 -4.70
CA LYS A 31 5.41 -6.83 -5.77
C LYS A 31 5.71 -5.43 -6.33
N MET A 32 6.13 -4.48 -5.49
CA MET A 32 6.56 -3.15 -5.95
C MET A 32 7.76 -3.26 -6.90
N VAL A 33 8.71 -4.15 -6.59
CA VAL A 33 9.87 -4.43 -7.46
C VAL A 33 9.43 -5.13 -8.76
N GLU A 34 8.55 -6.13 -8.68
CA GLU A 34 8.02 -6.83 -9.86
C GLU A 34 7.25 -5.92 -10.83
N LEU A 35 6.54 -4.93 -10.29
CA LEU A 35 5.79 -3.97 -11.10
C LEU A 35 6.67 -2.89 -11.74
N ASP A 36 7.94 -2.79 -11.32
CA ASP A 36 8.89 -1.78 -11.77
C ASP A 36 8.25 -0.38 -11.76
N LEU A 37 7.83 0.05 -10.56
CA LEU A 37 7.13 1.32 -10.40
C LEU A 37 8.08 2.48 -10.68
N SER A 38 7.68 3.37 -11.59
CA SER A 38 8.34 4.66 -11.76
C SER A 38 8.14 5.55 -10.54
N ASN A 39 9.01 6.56 -10.37
CA ASN A 39 8.91 7.51 -9.25
C ASN A 39 7.53 8.18 -9.16
N GLU A 40 6.91 8.48 -10.30
CA GLU A 40 5.53 9.01 -10.36
C GLU A 40 4.49 8.02 -9.84
N GLU A 41 4.60 6.75 -10.21
CA GLU A 41 3.69 5.69 -9.77
C GLU A 41 3.84 5.40 -8.28
N LEU A 42 5.08 5.44 -7.79
CA LEU A 42 5.38 5.32 -6.37
C LEU A 42 4.82 6.51 -5.57
N GLY A 43 4.97 7.73 -6.09
CA GLY A 43 4.40 8.94 -5.49
C GLY A 43 2.87 8.88 -5.44
N GLY A 44 2.22 8.43 -6.51
CA GLY A 44 0.77 8.21 -6.54
C GLY A 44 0.32 7.15 -5.55
N LEU A 45 1.02 6.02 -5.45
CA LEU A 45 0.75 4.96 -4.48
C LEU A 45 0.84 5.47 -3.03
N ILE A 46 1.91 6.20 -2.69
CA ILE A 46 2.09 6.79 -1.35
C ILE A 46 0.97 7.79 -1.05
N GLY A 47 0.60 8.61 -2.03
CA GLY A 47 -0.54 9.53 -1.91
C GLY A 47 -1.83 8.79 -1.58
N LEU A 48 -2.19 7.75 -2.34
CA LEU A 48 -3.38 6.94 -2.13
C LEU A 48 -3.42 6.32 -0.73
N MET A 49 -2.30 5.74 -0.28
CA MET A 49 -2.18 5.18 1.08
C MET A 49 -2.32 6.24 2.18
N TYR A 50 -1.79 7.44 1.96
CA TYR A 50 -1.89 8.52 2.95
C TYR A 50 -3.34 8.95 3.15
N TYR A 51 -4.10 9.15 2.07
CA TYR A 51 -5.49 9.59 2.17
C TYR A 51 -6.44 8.49 2.66
N SER A 52 -6.16 7.21 2.40
CA SER A 52 -6.95 6.10 2.99
C SER A 52 -6.77 6.03 4.51
N GLN A 53 -5.58 6.35 5.03
CA GLN A 53 -5.30 6.38 6.47
C GLN A 53 -5.80 7.65 7.18
N LEU A 54 -6.01 8.75 6.46
CA LEU A 54 -6.56 10.00 7.03
C LEU A 54 -7.98 9.85 7.57
N GLU A 55 -8.68 8.74 7.30
CA GLU A 55 -9.92 8.40 8.00
C GLU A 55 -9.74 8.32 9.52
N GLN A 56 -8.54 7.95 9.97
CA GLN A 56 -8.20 7.76 11.37
C GLN A 56 -7.83 9.07 12.10
N TYR A 57 -7.67 10.18 11.38
CA TYR A 57 -7.20 11.46 11.93
C TYR A 57 -8.24 12.58 11.72
N PRO A 58 -8.87 13.11 12.80
CA PRO A 58 -9.97 14.07 12.70
C PRO A 58 -9.53 15.52 12.35
N THR A 59 -8.27 15.73 11.98
CA THR A 59 -7.69 17.07 11.79
C THR A 59 -8.11 17.76 10.48
N MET A 60 -8.65 17.00 9.51
CA MET A 60 -9.10 17.56 8.24
C MET A 60 -10.62 17.50 8.11
N CYS A 61 -11.23 18.55 7.57
CA CYS A 61 -12.66 18.54 7.24
C CYS A 61 -12.98 17.34 6.34
N THR A 62 -13.89 16.47 6.78
CA THR A 62 -14.25 15.21 6.11
C THR A 62 -14.62 15.42 4.63
N GLU A 63 -15.30 16.52 4.31
CA GLU A 63 -15.68 16.85 2.92
C GLU A 63 -14.48 17.23 2.06
N ILE A 64 -13.52 17.98 2.61
CA ILE A 64 -12.28 18.33 1.92
C ILE A 64 -11.48 17.06 1.68
N ARG A 65 -11.38 16.16 2.68
CA ARG A 65 -10.70 14.87 2.53
C ARG A 65 -11.25 14.04 1.39
N LYS A 66 -12.56 13.79 1.39
CA LYS A 66 -13.21 12.99 0.35
C LYS A 66 -13.03 13.60 -1.05
N LYS A 67 -13.10 14.93 -1.17
CA LYS A 67 -12.86 15.61 -2.45
C LYS A 67 -11.41 15.45 -2.92
N THR A 68 -10.44 15.66 -2.04
CA THR A 68 -9.02 15.53 -2.39
C THR A 68 -8.65 14.08 -2.75
N GLU A 69 -9.16 13.11 -1.99
CA GLU A 69 -8.99 11.69 -2.28
C GLU A 69 -9.56 11.32 -3.66
N ALA A 70 -10.81 11.71 -3.94
CA ALA A 70 -11.43 11.45 -5.24
C ALA A 70 -10.68 12.11 -6.40
N GLN A 71 -10.19 13.35 -6.21
CA GLN A 71 -9.40 14.05 -7.21
C GLN A 71 -8.08 13.32 -7.49
N MET A 72 -7.37 12.90 -6.44
CA MET A 72 -6.10 12.20 -6.59
C MET A 72 -6.27 10.83 -7.26
N ILE A 73 -7.33 10.08 -6.92
CA ILE A 73 -7.70 8.85 -7.62
C ILE A 73 -7.92 9.12 -9.12
N SER A 74 -8.69 10.16 -9.45
CA SER A 74 -9.02 10.51 -10.82
C SER A 74 -7.79 10.93 -11.62
N GLU A 75 -6.95 11.80 -11.06
CA GLU A 75 -5.71 12.26 -11.70
C GLU A 75 -4.72 11.12 -11.89
N PHE A 76 -4.54 10.28 -10.88
CA PHE A 76 -3.63 9.15 -10.97
C PHE A 76 -4.07 8.15 -12.06
N HIS A 77 -5.36 7.79 -12.09
CA HIS A 77 -5.91 6.94 -13.14
C HIS A 77 -5.78 7.59 -14.53
N GLY A 78 -6.06 8.89 -14.65
CA GLY A 78 -5.88 9.65 -15.89
C GLY A 78 -4.44 9.65 -16.38
N ASN A 79 -3.46 9.80 -15.48
CA ASN A 79 -2.04 9.76 -15.80
C ASN A 79 -1.62 8.38 -16.30
N MET A 80 -2.13 7.30 -15.70
CA MET A 80 -1.87 5.93 -16.18
C MET A 80 -2.43 5.72 -17.59
N ILE A 81 -3.66 6.17 -17.85
CA ILE A 81 -4.27 6.10 -19.19
C ILE A 81 -3.48 6.92 -20.20
N SER A 82 -3.05 8.13 -19.84
CA SER A 82 -2.27 9.01 -20.70
C SER A 82 -0.92 8.38 -21.09
N LYS A 83 -0.24 7.77 -20.12
CA LYS A 83 1.10 7.20 -20.30
C LYS A 83 1.10 5.86 -21.04
N TYR A 84 0.12 5.00 -20.75
CA TYR A 84 0.12 3.61 -21.23
C TYR A 84 -1.04 3.28 -22.18
N GLY A 85 -1.96 4.22 -22.43
CA GLY A 85 -3.21 3.98 -23.14
C GLY A 85 -4.31 3.38 -22.25
N VAL A 86 -5.56 3.39 -22.72
CA VAL A 86 -6.75 3.02 -21.90
C VAL A 86 -6.63 1.63 -21.28
N TYR A 87 -6.34 0.60 -22.10
CA TYR A 87 -6.32 -0.78 -21.61
C TYR A 87 -5.13 -1.07 -20.69
N GLN A 88 -3.92 -0.75 -21.13
CA GLN A 88 -2.71 -1.02 -20.34
C GLN A 88 -2.61 -0.11 -19.12
N GLY A 89 -3.03 1.15 -19.23
CA GLY A 89 -3.13 2.10 -18.13
C GLY A 89 -4.13 1.63 -17.07
N GLY A 90 -5.31 1.16 -17.48
CA GLY A 90 -6.30 0.57 -16.58
C GLY A 90 -5.75 -0.66 -15.86
N LEU A 91 -5.13 -1.60 -16.57
CA LEU A 91 -4.50 -2.78 -15.96
C LEU A 91 -3.38 -2.41 -14.98
N ARG A 92 -2.54 -1.44 -15.34
CA ARG A 92 -1.43 -1.00 -14.49
C ARG A 92 -1.93 -0.28 -13.24
N TYR A 93 -2.93 0.58 -13.38
CA TYR A 93 -3.63 1.22 -12.26
C TYR A 93 -4.22 0.19 -11.29
N THR A 94 -4.95 -0.82 -11.78
CA THR A 94 -5.52 -1.89 -10.95
C THR A 94 -4.44 -2.70 -10.22
N LYS A 95 -3.31 -3.01 -10.88
CA LYS A 95 -2.18 -3.69 -10.24
C LYS A 95 -1.61 -2.86 -9.08
N ILE A 96 -1.45 -1.54 -9.28
CA ILE A 96 -0.96 -0.64 -8.23
C ILE A 96 -1.96 -0.58 -7.06
N LEU A 97 -3.26 -0.46 -7.33
CA LEU A 97 -4.28 -0.48 -6.27
C LEU A 97 -4.27 -1.78 -5.46
N SER A 98 -4.00 -2.92 -6.09
CA SER A 98 -3.94 -4.20 -5.37
C SER A 98 -2.82 -4.24 -4.32
N LEU A 99 -1.77 -3.43 -4.47
CA LEU A 99 -0.72 -3.28 -3.44
C LEU A 99 -1.27 -2.63 -2.17
N ILE A 100 -2.20 -1.67 -2.32
CA ILE A 100 -2.84 -0.98 -1.19
C ILE A 100 -3.73 -1.97 -0.44
N LEU A 101 -4.56 -2.73 -1.18
CA LEU A 101 -5.44 -3.74 -0.59
C LEU A 101 -4.66 -4.86 0.12
N ASP A 102 -3.54 -5.31 -0.46
CA ASP A 102 -2.66 -6.25 0.22
C ASP A 102 -2.16 -5.66 1.56
N PHE A 103 -1.81 -4.37 1.59
CA PHE A 103 -1.34 -3.69 2.79
C PHE A 103 -2.43 -3.50 3.84
N GLU A 104 -3.65 -3.12 3.43
CA GLU A 104 -4.77 -2.85 4.35
C GLU A 104 -5.44 -4.11 4.91
N VAL A 105 -5.46 -5.22 4.16
CA VAL A 105 -6.06 -6.50 4.62
C VAL A 105 -5.06 -7.34 5.45
N GLY A 106 -3.77 -7.05 5.34
CA GLY A 106 -2.72 -7.77 6.06
C GLY A 106 -2.41 -7.27 7.47
N PHE A 107 -2.99 -6.13 7.88
CA PHE A 107 -2.92 -5.55 9.23
C PHE A 107 -4.30 -5.60 9.90
#